data_AF-A0A354T738-F1
#
_entry.id   AF-A0A354T738-F1
#
_cell.length_a   1.000
_cell.length_b   1.000
_cell.length_c   1.000
_cell.angle_alpha   90.00
_cell.angle_beta   90.00
_cell.angle_gamma   90.00
#
_symmetry.space_group_name_H-M   'P 1'
#
loop_
_entity.id
_entity.type
_entity.pdbx_description
1 polymer ?
#
loop_
_entity_poly.entity_id
_entity_poly.type
_entity_poly.pdbx_seq_one_letter_code
_entity_poly.pdbx_strand_id
1 'polypeptide(L)'
;MIKFLTILVLAIPVSASFSHEVLRSSFLTLDAPIGTLEFASIHEAGHVVCAKSVGMTVTRALVFQRSKSGVGVYWKGTTTLRGGSRGMAVAKMGGNFAEFFIDDRTRAVKVPGFLDVVGNRNVISETDVITQADLGADSLLTAQHKTYRALAGNVALLSKVYQQLRSRHAYP
;
A
#
# COMPACT_ATOMS: atom_id res chain seq x y z
N MET A 1 1.52 46.60 55.25
CA MET A 1 1.18 46.95 53.86
C MET A 1 2.28 46.42 52.95
N ILE A 2 1.89 45.55 52.03
CA ILE A 2 2.75 44.60 51.32
C ILE A 2 3.43 45.28 50.12
N LYS A 3 4.69 44.90 49.90
CA LYS A 3 5.64 45.41 48.88
C LYS A 3 5.13 45.18 47.45
N PHE A 4 5.21 46.20 46.59
CA PHE A 4 5.07 46.08 45.14
C PHE A 4 6.38 45.54 44.55
N LEU A 5 6.32 44.39 43.89
CA LEU A 5 7.36 43.87 43.00
C LEU A 5 6.77 43.92 41.58
N THR A 6 7.06 44.98 40.84
CA THR A 6 6.67 45.09 39.43
C THR A 6 7.71 44.37 38.57
N ILE A 7 7.32 43.26 37.96
CA ILE A 7 8.18 42.47 37.07
C ILE A 7 8.39 43.25 35.75
N LEU A 8 9.65 43.51 35.44
CA LEU A 8 10.12 44.04 34.16
C LEU A 8 9.92 42.97 33.06
N VAL A 9 9.02 43.20 32.11
CA VAL A 9 8.87 42.35 30.93
C VAL A 9 9.85 42.84 29.85
N LEU A 10 10.97 42.14 29.70
CA LEU A 10 11.86 42.29 28.54
C LEU A 10 11.18 41.68 27.31
N ALA A 11 10.81 42.52 26.35
CA ALA A 11 10.45 42.08 25.00
C ALA A 11 11.73 41.68 24.24
N ILE A 12 11.93 40.37 24.06
CA ILE A 12 12.99 39.84 23.21
C ILE A 12 12.40 39.66 21.80
N PRO A 13 12.91 40.32 20.75
CA PRO A 13 12.55 39.98 19.38
C PRO A 13 13.23 38.64 19.02
N VAL A 14 12.44 37.58 18.88
CA VAL A 14 12.92 36.30 18.35
C VAL A 14 13.05 36.44 16.83
N SER A 15 14.24 36.82 16.38
CA SER A 15 14.66 36.69 14.99
C SER A 15 14.89 35.20 14.69
N ALA A 16 13.83 34.49 14.29
CA ALA A 16 13.97 33.13 13.77
C ALA A 16 14.38 33.19 12.29
N SER A 17 15.67 33.39 12.05
CA SER A 17 16.33 33.04 10.79
C SER A 17 16.34 31.52 10.66
N PHE A 18 15.31 30.92 10.04
CA PHE A 18 15.38 29.53 9.62
C PHE A 18 16.11 29.45 8.27
N SER A 19 17.43 29.40 8.38
CA SER A 19 18.33 29.00 7.30
C SER A 19 18.01 27.58 6.84
N HIS A 20 18.07 27.41 5.52
CA HIS A 20 18.36 26.17 4.80
C HIS A 20 19.19 25.16 5.61
N GLU A 21 18.58 24.03 5.99
CA GLU A 21 19.16 22.68 5.96
C GLU A 21 18.19 21.70 6.61
N VAL A 22 17.37 21.04 5.80
CA VAL A 22 17.05 19.64 6.08
C VAL A 22 17.49 18.87 4.85
N LEU A 23 18.80 18.58 4.84
CA LEU A 23 19.35 17.33 4.36
C LEU A 23 18.49 16.17 4.92
N ARG A 24 17.37 15.88 4.27
CA ARG A 24 16.79 14.55 4.24
C ARG A 24 17.20 13.90 2.92
N SER A 25 18.52 13.86 2.72
CA SER A 25 19.18 12.70 2.12
C SER A 25 19.20 11.57 3.14
N SER A 26 18.04 11.22 3.70
CA SER A 26 17.83 9.83 4.01
C SER A 26 17.79 9.18 2.64
N PHE A 27 18.87 8.49 2.29
CA PHE A 27 18.75 7.29 1.50
C PHE A 27 17.44 6.63 1.95
N LEU A 28 16.42 6.66 1.08
CA LEU A 28 15.32 5.72 1.18
C LEU A 28 15.96 4.37 0.88
N THR A 29 16.74 3.85 1.83
CA THR A 29 16.82 2.42 2.03
C THR A 29 15.37 2.04 2.28
N LEU A 30 14.74 1.58 1.20
CA LEU A 30 13.47 0.89 1.26
C LEU A 30 13.75 -0.35 2.10
N ASP A 31 13.66 -0.21 3.43
CA ASP A 31 13.67 -1.33 4.37
C ASP A 31 12.38 -2.16 4.25
N ALA A 32 11.41 -1.67 3.47
CA ALA A 32 10.34 -2.48 2.92
C ALA A 32 10.82 -3.17 1.62
N PRO A 33 10.45 -4.43 1.34
CA PRO A 33 10.83 -5.18 0.12
C PRO A 33 10.30 -4.59 -1.21
N ILE A 34 9.92 -3.31 -1.20
CA ILE A 34 9.48 -2.49 -2.32
C ILE A 34 10.53 -2.57 -3.43
N GLY A 35 10.09 -3.05 -4.58
CA GLY A 35 10.93 -3.22 -5.77
C GLY A 35 11.47 -4.64 -5.99
N THR A 36 11.16 -5.60 -5.10
CA THR A 36 11.43 -7.02 -5.37
C THR A 36 10.36 -7.65 -6.28
N LEU A 37 10.72 -8.72 -6.99
CA LEU A 37 9.78 -9.48 -7.82
C LEU A 37 8.67 -10.08 -6.96
N GLU A 38 9.01 -10.60 -5.79
CA GLU A 38 8.10 -11.16 -4.81
C GLU A 38 7.05 -10.15 -4.39
N PHE A 39 7.48 -8.95 -4.02
CA PHE A 39 6.60 -7.88 -3.57
C PHE A 39 5.68 -7.40 -4.69
N ALA A 40 6.23 -7.10 -5.88
CA ALA A 40 5.42 -6.72 -7.02
C ALA A 40 4.40 -7.81 -7.39
N SER A 41 4.79 -9.08 -7.34
CA SER A 41 3.91 -10.20 -7.69
C SER A 41 2.77 -10.39 -6.69
N ILE A 42 3.04 -10.30 -5.38
CA ILE A 42 1.98 -10.47 -4.37
C ILE A 42 1.02 -9.28 -4.37
N HIS A 43 1.55 -8.08 -4.59
CA HIS A 43 0.76 -6.85 -4.71
C HIS A 43 -0.22 -6.96 -5.88
N GLU A 44 0.24 -7.27 -7.09
CA GLU A 44 -0.67 -7.43 -8.24
C GLU A 44 -1.63 -8.61 -8.06
N ALA A 45 -1.18 -9.71 -7.45
CA ALA A 45 -2.06 -10.83 -7.14
C ALA A 45 -3.21 -10.42 -6.19
N GLY A 46 -2.94 -9.50 -5.27
CA GLY A 46 -3.94 -8.91 -4.39
C GLY A 46 -5.04 -8.17 -5.15
N HIS A 47 -4.68 -7.29 -6.09
CA HIS A 47 -5.66 -6.62 -6.95
C HIS A 47 -6.50 -7.62 -7.74
N VAL A 48 -5.85 -8.64 -8.33
CA VAL A 48 -6.53 -9.67 -9.12
C VAL A 48 -7.60 -10.40 -8.32
N VAL A 49 -7.24 -10.90 -7.13
CA VAL A 49 -8.17 -11.66 -6.28
C VAL A 49 -9.32 -10.79 -5.83
N CYS A 50 -9.04 -9.58 -5.34
CA CYS A 50 -10.07 -8.66 -4.88
C CYS A 50 -11.00 -8.24 -6.01
N ALA A 51 -10.47 -7.90 -7.19
CA ALA A 51 -11.27 -7.56 -8.36
C ALA A 51 -12.22 -8.70 -8.75
N LYS A 52 -11.71 -9.94 -8.83
CA LYS A 52 -12.55 -11.11 -9.13
C LYS A 52 -13.64 -11.33 -8.09
N SER A 53 -13.33 -11.13 -6.81
CA SER A 53 -14.28 -11.33 -5.71
C SER A 53 -15.48 -10.35 -5.75
N VAL A 54 -15.30 -9.17 -6.37
CA VAL A 54 -16.36 -8.17 -6.53
C VAL A 54 -16.99 -8.20 -7.93
N GLY A 55 -16.73 -9.25 -8.72
CA GLY A 55 -17.31 -9.44 -10.05
C GLY A 55 -16.66 -8.61 -11.15
N MET A 56 -15.50 -8.01 -10.92
CA MET A 56 -14.72 -7.37 -11.98
C MET A 56 -13.96 -8.43 -12.80
N THR A 57 -13.83 -8.16 -14.09
CA THR A 57 -13.01 -8.95 -15.00
C THR A 57 -11.58 -8.43 -14.95
N VAL A 58 -10.64 -9.29 -14.61
CA VAL A 58 -9.20 -9.01 -14.75
C VAL A 58 -8.82 -9.32 -16.19
N THR A 59 -8.46 -8.30 -16.96
CA THR A 59 -8.01 -8.51 -18.36
C THR A 59 -6.53 -8.86 -18.43
N ARG A 60 -5.72 -8.26 -17.56
CA ARG A 60 -4.27 -8.49 -17.51
C ARG A 60 -3.68 -7.97 -16.20
N ALA A 61 -2.65 -8.63 -15.71
CA ALA A 61 -1.76 -8.27 -14.63
C ALA A 61 -0.35 -8.62 -15.09
N LEU A 62 0.59 -7.70 -14.94
CA LEU A 62 1.98 -7.86 -15.38
C LEU A 62 2.90 -7.41 -14.26
N VAL A 63 4.06 -8.05 -14.16
CA VAL A 63 5.20 -7.53 -13.39
C VAL A 63 6.40 -7.40 -14.32
N PHE A 64 7.15 -6.31 -14.24
CA PHE A 64 8.29 -6.06 -15.11
C PHE A 64 9.35 -5.22 -14.41
N GLN A 65 10.60 -5.34 -14.84
CA GLN A 65 11.69 -4.52 -14.32
C GLN A 65 11.63 -3.11 -14.91
N ARG A 66 11.96 -2.13 -14.06
CA ARG A 66 12.26 -0.75 -14.44
C ARG A 66 13.56 -0.33 -13.80
N SER A 67 14.18 0.69 -14.39
CA SER A 67 15.32 1.39 -13.81
C SER A 67 14.96 2.85 -13.60
N LYS A 68 15.45 3.43 -12.49
CA LYS A 68 15.34 4.87 -12.21
C LYS A 68 16.65 5.36 -11.60
N SER A 69 17.17 6.48 -12.09
CA SER A 69 18.36 7.12 -11.53
C SER A 69 18.15 7.42 -10.04
N GLY A 70 19.14 7.11 -9.20
CA GLY A 70 19.07 7.26 -7.74
C GLY A 70 18.29 6.17 -7.00
N VAL A 71 17.66 5.22 -7.70
CA VAL A 71 16.93 4.07 -7.10
C VAL A 71 17.53 2.74 -7.53
N GLY A 72 17.97 2.62 -8.79
CA GLY A 72 18.47 1.38 -9.36
C GLY A 72 17.38 0.60 -10.12
N VAL A 73 17.59 -0.71 -10.27
CA VAL A 73 16.65 -1.64 -10.92
C VAL A 73 15.65 -2.17 -9.90
N TYR A 74 14.37 -2.11 -10.23
CA TYR A 74 13.27 -2.56 -9.37
C TYR A 74 12.15 -3.18 -10.19
N TRP A 75 11.33 -4.01 -9.56
CA TRP A 75 10.14 -4.60 -10.15
C TRP A 75 8.92 -3.73 -9.90
N LYS A 76 8.11 -3.56 -10.94
CA LYS A 76 6.83 -2.85 -10.90
C LYS A 76 5.73 -3.76 -11.43
N GLY A 77 4.56 -3.64 -10.84
CA GLY A 77 3.35 -4.30 -11.30
C GLY A 77 2.37 -3.36 -12.00
N THR A 78 1.48 -3.93 -12.81
CA THR A 78 0.28 -3.26 -13.32
C THR A 78 -0.86 -4.26 -13.48
N THR A 79 -2.04 -3.94 -12.96
CA THR A 79 -3.27 -4.70 -13.18
C THR A 79 -4.32 -3.88 -13.93
N THR A 80 -4.85 -4.44 -15.01
CA THR A 80 -5.91 -3.88 -15.84
C THR A 80 -7.21 -4.64 -15.59
N LEU A 81 -8.25 -3.88 -15.23
CA LEU A 81 -9.56 -4.37 -14.83
C LEU A 81 -10.63 -3.83 -15.78
N ARG A 82 -11.70 -4.60 -16.00
CA ARG A 82 -12.94 -4.18 -16.68
C ARG A 82 -14.14 -4.55 -15.83
N GLY A 83 -15.16 -3.70 -15.78
CA GLY A 83 -16.39 -3.93 -15.02
C GLY A 83 -16.98 -2.64 -14.45
N GLY A 84 -18.05 -2.77 -13.68
CA GLY A 84 -18.70 -1.64 -13.01
C GLY A 84 -17.86 -1.04 -11.88
N SER A 85 -18.18 0.18 -11.45
CA SER A 85 -17.46 0.89 -10.37
C SER A 85 -17.72 0.34 -8.96
N ARG A 86 -18.74 -0.52 -8.79
CA ARG A 86 -19.06 -1.15 -7.51
C ARG A 86 -17.91 -2.07 -7.07
N GLY A 87 -17.37 -1.81 -5.88
CA GLY A 87 -16.25 -2.58 -5.34
C GLY A 87 -14.86 -2.15 -5.80
N MET A 88 -14.73 -1.00 -6.49
CA MET A 88 -13.42 -0.48 -6.91
C MET A 88 -12.46 -0.28 -5.74
N ALA A 89 -12.96 0.23 -4.60
CA ALA A 89 -12.15 0.35 -3.40
C ALA A 89 -11.56 -0.99 -2.94
N VAL A 90 -12.34 -2.08 -3.04
CA VAL A 90 -11.89 -3.43 -2.68
C VAL A 90 -10.79 -3.92 -3.63
N ALA A 91 -10.97 -3.72 -4.94
CA ALA A 91 -9.97 -4.08 -5.94
C ALA A 91 -8.65 -3.32 -5.75
N LYS A 92 -8.72 -1.99 -5.58
CA LYS A 92 -7.54 -1.14 -5.34
C LYS A 92 -6.83 -1.46 -4.02
N MET A 93 -7.57 -1.73 -2.95
CA MET A 93 -6.97 -2.08 -1.67
C MET A 93 -6.30 -3.46 -1.64
N GLY A 94 -6.61 -4.32 -2.62
CA GLY A 94 -6.13 -5.69 -2.69
C GLY A 94 -4.61 -5.80 -2.64
N GLY A 95 -3.89 -4.95 -3.37
CA GLY A 95 -2.43 -5.00 -3.42
C GLY A 95 -1.78 -4.78 -2.07
N ASN A 96 -2.01 -3.62 -1.47
CA ASN A 96 -1.49 -3.30 -0.13
C ASN A 96 -1.89 -4.30 0.95
N PHE A 97 -3.07 -4.93 0.86
CA PHE A 97 -3.43 -5.98 1.82
C PHE A 97 -2.69 -7.28 1.57
N ALA A 98 -2.55 -7.71 0.32
CA ALA A 98 -1.91 -8.97 -0.02
C ALA A 98 -0.43 -9.02 0.36
N GLU A 99 0.25 -7.87 0.48
CA GLU A 99 1.61 -7.79 0.99
C GLU A 99 1.79 -8.39 2.39
N PHE A 100 0.75 -8.37 3.23
CA PHE A 100 0.78 -9.01 4.55
C PHE A 100 0.47 -10.51 4.51
N PHE A 101 0.04 -11.02 3.35
CA PHE A 101 -0.29 -12.42 3.14
C PHE A 101 0.92 -13.24 2.69
N ILE A 102 2.07 -12.62 2.41
CA ILE A 102 3.30 -13.36 2.14
C ILE A 102 4.15 -13.49 3.41
N ASP A 103 4.65 -14.68 3.66
CA ASP A 103 5.61 -14.92 4.72
C ASP A 103 7.03 -14.51 4.26
N ASP A 104 7.72 -13.66 5.03
CA ASP A 104 9.02 -13.14 4.60
C ASP A 104 10.13 -14.18 4.53
N ARG A 105 10.01 -15.27 5.29
CA ARG A 105 11.05 -16.31 5.35
C ARG A 105 10.83 -17.37 4.28
N THR A 106 9.58 -17.80 4.13
CA THR A 106 9.22 -18.92 3.24
C THR A 106 8.71 -18.47 1.88
N ARG A 107 8.33 -17.19 1.74
CA ARG A 107 7.63 -16.63 0.57
C ARG A 107 6.34 -17.38 0.22
N ALA A 108 5.79 -18.11 1.19
CA ALA A 108 4.51 -18.79 1.06
C ALA A 108 3.37 -17.81 1.37
N VAL A 109 2.20 -18.03 0.74
CA VAL A 109 1.00 -17.28 1.07
C VAL A 109 0.36 -17.85 2.33
N LYS A 110 0.06 -17.00 3.30
CA LYS A 110 -0.59 -17.28 4.59
C LYS A 110 -1.77 -16.34 4.82
N VAL A 111 -2.58 -16.64 5.82
CA VAL A 111 -3.67 -15.76 6.28
C VAL A 111 -3.23 -15.05 7.57
N PRO A 112 -2.87 -13.76 7.52
CA PRO A 112 -2.59 -12.97 8.73
C PRO A 112 -3.89 -12.65 9.48
N GLY A 113 -3.80 -12.15 10.71
CA GLY A 113 -4.97 -11.60 11.40
C GLY A 113 -5.43 -10.30 10.76
N PHE A 114 -6.74 -10.03 10.74
CA PHE A 114 -7.29 -8.80 10.16
C PHE A 114 -6.66 -7.52 10.75
N LEU A 115 -6.47 -7.48 12.08
CA LEU A 115 -5.89 -6.32 12.75
C LEU A 115 -4.42 -6.09 12.36
N ASP A 116 -3.66 -7.14 12.06
CA ASP A 116 -2.27 -7.04 11.61
C ASP A 116 -2.18 -6.34 10.24
N VAL A 117 -3.19 -6.54 9.40
CA VAL A 117 -3.25 -5.96 8.05
C VAL A 117 -3.69 -4.50 8.09
N VAL A 118 -4.70 -4.15 8.91
CA VAL A 118 -5.24 -2.78 8.96
C VAL A 118 -4.41 -1.86 9.84
N GLY A 119 -3.85 -2.38 10.94
CA GLY A 119 -3.07 -1.59 11.90
C GLY A 119 -1.74 -1.07 11.36
N ASN A 120 -1.20 -1.69 10.29
CA ASN A 120 0.11 -1.36 9.73
C ASN A 120 0.05 -0.53 8.43
N ARG A 121 -1.13 0.03 8.07
CA ARG A 121 -1.30 0.85 6.86
C ARG A 121 -0.82 2.29 7.05
N ASN A 122 0.48 2.52 6.98
CA ASN A 122 1.06 3.87 6.85
C ASN A 122 1.57 4.20 5.44
N VAL A 123 1.40 3.30 4.46
CA VAL A 123 1.84 3.55 3.08
C VAL A 123 0.72 3.14 2.13
N ILE A 124 -0.04 4.12 1.65
CA ILE A 124 -0.90 3.95 0.48
C ILE A 124 0.02 4.25 -0.71
N SER A 125 0.29 3.25 -1.55
CA SER A 125 0.96 3.46 -2.84
C SER A 125 0.31 4.61 -3.61
N GLU A 126 1.09 5.44 -4.31
CA GLU A 126 0.56 6.50 -5.19
C GLU A 126 -0.45 5.98 -6.22
N THR A 127 -0.41 4.68 -6.56
CA THR A 127 -1.35 4.02 -7.47
C THR A 127 -2.64 3.54 -6.81
N ASP A 128 -2.65 3.39 -5.48
CA ASP A 128 -3.72 2.72 -4.73
C ASP A 128 -4.54 3.69 -3.91
N VAL A 129 -4.56 4.95 -4.34
CA VAL A 129 -5.39 5.99 -3.73
C VAL A 129 -6.86 5.58 -3.84
N ILE A 130 -7.48 5.41 -2.67
CA ILE A 130 -8.91 5.17 -2.52
C ILE A 130 -9.60 6.51 -2.40
N THR A 131 -10.41 6.84 -3.39
CA THR A 131 -11.24 8.06 -3.42
C THR A 131 -12.65 7.77 -2.93
N GLN A 132 -13.43 8.81 -2.65
CA GLN A 132 -14.82 8.61 -2.27
C GLN A 132 -15.68 8.03 -3.40
N ALA A 133 -15.30 8.26 -4.66
CA ALA A 133 -15.94 7.61 -5.80
C ALA A 133 -15.70 6.09 -5.81
N ASP A 134 -14.53 5.63 -5.36
CA ASP A 134 -14.20 4.20 -5.30
C ASP A 134 -14.98 3.46 -4.20
N LEU A 135 -15.27 4.16 -3.10
CA LEU A 135 -16.05 3.65 -1.97
C LEU A 135 -17.55 3.59 -2.27
N GLY A 136 -18.05 4.57 -3.04
CA GLY A 136 -19.47 4.68 -3.35
C GLY A 136 -20.30 4.84 -2.09
N ALA A 137 -21.13 3.84 -1.78
CA ALA A 137 -21.97 3.83 -0.57
C ALA A 137 -21.31 3.12 0.63
N ASP A 138 -20.18 2.42 0.43
CA ASP A 138 -19.49 1.73 1.52
C ASP A 138 -18.66 2.71 2.36
N SER A 139 -18.50 2.41 3.65
CA SER A 139 -17.46 3.04 4.46
C SER A 139 -16.08 2.44 4.17
N LEU A 140 -15.00 3.18 4.47
CA LEU A 140 -13.63 2.66 4.36
C LEU A 140 -13.45 1.35 5.14
N LEU A 141 -13.97 1.28 6.37
CA LEU A 141 -13.91 0.08 7.21
C LEU A 141 -14.64 -1.11 6.56
N THR A 142 -15.80 -0.86 5.96
CA THR A 142 -16.55 -1.90 5.24
C THR A 142 -15.75 -2.42 4.06
N ALA A 143 -15.17 -1.52 3.27
CA ALA A 143 -14.34 -1.89 2.13
C ALA A 143 -13.07 -2.64 2.57
N GLN A 144 -12.44 -2.25 3.68
CA GLN A 144 -11.32 -2.98 4.30
C GLN A 144 -11.73 -4.40 4.70
N HIS A 145 -12.85 -4.57 5.42
CA HIS A 145 -13.34 -5.91 5.78
C HIS A 145 -13.63 -6.78 4.54
N LYS A 146 -14.27 -6.21 3.51
CA LYS A 146 -14.53 -6.91 2.24
C LYS A 146 -13.23 -7.32 1.57
N THR A 147 -12.22 -6.45 1.53
CA THR A 147 -10.89 -6.74 0.95
C THR A 147 -10.20 -7.87 1.68
N TYR A 148 -10.14 -7.82 3.01
CA TYR A 148 -9.52 -8.88 3.78
C TYR A 148 -10.24 -10.22 3.58
N ARG A 149 -11.59 -10.23 3.64
CA ARG A 149 -12.39 -11.44 3.41
C ARG A 149 -12.19 -11.99 2.00
N ALA A 150 -12.05 -11.13 1.00
CA ALA A 150 -11.76 -11.54 -0.37
C ALA A 150 -10.42 -12.30 -0.44
N LEU A 151 -9.35 -11.77 0.15
CA LEU A 151 -8.04 -12.43 0.14
C LEU A 151 -8.03 -13.70 0.99
N ALA A 152 -8.50 -13.62 2.25
CA ALA A 152 -8.51 -14.74 3.19
C ALA A 152 -9.43 -15.88 2.72
N GLY A 153 -10.56 -15.57 2.08
CA GLY A 153 -11.46 -16.55 1.49
C GLY A 153 -10.96 -17.16 0.18
N ASN A 154 -9.93 -16.57 -0.45
CA ASN A 154 -9.42 -16.99 -1.76
C ASN A 154 -7.89 -17.21 -1.76
N VAL A 155 -7.33 -17.70 -0.66
CA VAL A 155 -5.87 -17.92 -0.48
C VAL A 155 -5.28 -18.83 -1.55
N ALA A 156 -5.99 -19.88 -1.96
CA ALA A 156 -5.53 -20.77 -3.02
C ALA A 156 -5.39 -20.03 -4.36
N LEU A 157 -6.34 -19.15 -4.68
CA LEU A 157 -6.27 -18.31 -5.87
C LEU A 157 -5.15 -17.28 -5.74
N LEU A 158 -5.02 -16.62 -4.58
CA LEU A 158 -3.94 -15.67 -4.31
C LEU A 158 -2.57 -16.31 -4.54
N SER A 159 -2.34 -17.49 -3.95
CA SER A 159 -1.10 -18.26 -4.12
C SER A 159 -0.85 -18.64 -5.59
N LYS A 160 -1.89 -19.11 -6.30
CA LYS A 160 -1.78 -19.43 -7.74
C LYS A 160 -1.37 -18.20 -8.57
N VAL A 161 -2.06 -17.08 -8.40
CA VAL A 161 -1.79 -15.84 -9.16
C VAL A 161 -0.38 -15.32 -8.84
N TYR A 162 -0.02 -15.30 -7.56
CA TYR A 162 1.29 -14.90 -7.08
C TYR A 162 2.41 -15.73 -7.72
N GLN A 163 2.31 -17.06 -7.70
CA GLN A 163 3.32 -17.93 -8.30
C GLN A 163 3.38 -17.79 -9.82
N GLN A 164 2.25 -17.57 -10.48
CA GLN A 164 2.22 -17.33 -11.92
C GLN A 164 2.90 -16.01 -12.29
N LEU A 165 2.62 -14.93 -11.56
CA LEU A 165 3.27 -13.64 -11.77
C LEU A 165 4.77 -13.71 -11.48
N ARG A 166 5.21 -14.42 -10.44
CA ARG A 166 6.63 -14.62 -10.17
C ARG A 166 7.37 -15.39 -11.25
N SER A 167 6.76 -16.42 -11.81
CA SER A 167 7.43 -17.31 -12.77
C SER A 167 7.29 -16.86 -14.22
N ARG A 168 6.18 -16.22 -14.57
CA ARG A 168 5.83 -15.85 -15.96
C ARG A 168 5.70 -14.36 -16.19
N HIS A 169 5.74 -13.57 -15.13
CA HIS A 169 5.60 -12.11 -15.18
C HIS A 169 4.25 -11.59 -15.71
N ALA A 170 3.25 -12.48 -15.85
CA ALA A 170 1.95 -12.16 -16.44
C ALA A 170 0.80 -13.07 -15.93
N TYR A 171 -0.42 -12.51 -15.87
CA TYR A 171 -1.68 -13.17 -15.50
C TYR A 171 -2.91 -12.40 -16.06
N PRO A 172 -4.08 -12.99 -16.39
CA PRO A 172 -4.25 -14.40 -16.68
C PRO A 172 -3.28 -14.85 -17.77
#